data_AF-A0A7C1J5B2-F1
#
_entry.id   AF-A0A7C1J5B2-F1
#
_cell.length_a   1.000
_cell.length_b   1.000
_cell.length_c   1.000
_cell.angle_alpha   90.00
_cell.angle_beta   90.00
_cell.angle_gamma   90.00
#
_symmetry.space_group_name_H-M   'P 1'
#
loop_
_entity.id
_entity.type
_entity.pdbx_description
1 polymer ?
#
loop_
_entity_poly.entity_id
_entity_poly.type
_entity_poly.pdbx_seq_one_letter_code
_entity_poly.pdbx_strand_id
1 'polypeptide(L)'
;MKSIVVVVAGSGQAHDLTVQPGTSARDVLAQIGLQGYVLSKNRGQNPFAEAENIYPVIDDGEKLFAMSKTDVGTSEILIHASSH
;
A
#
# COMPACT_ATOMS: atom_id res chain seq x y z
N MET A 1 17.76 2.81 7.29
CA MET A 1 17.09 1.70 6.59
C MET A 1 15.98 1.22 7.49
N LYS A 2 14.79 0.97 6.92
CA LYS A 2 13.64 0.46 7.66
C LYS A 2 13.19 -0.84 6.99
N SER A 3 12.89 -1.86 7.78
CA SER A 3 12.29 -3.09 7.26
C SER A 3 10.78 -2.92 7.24
N ILE A 4 10.11 -3.35 6.18
CA ILE A 4 8.64 -3.31 6.07
C ILE A 4 8.13 -4.63 5.54
N VAL A 5 6.83 -4.85 5.73
CA VAL A 5 6.12 -5.98 5.16
C VAL A 5 5.06 -5.47 4.21
N VAL A 6 5.19 -5.75 2.92
CA VAL A 6 4.19 -5.40 1.90
C VAL A 6 3.27 -6.59 1.68
N VAL A 7 1.97 -6.42 1.94
CA VAL A 7 0.95 -7.44 1.74
C VAL A 7 0.10 -7.11 0.52
N VAL A 8 0.03 -8.04 -0.42
CA VAL A 8 -0.79 -7.91 -1.62
C VAL A 8 -2.25 -8.17 -1.26
N ALA A 9 -3.08 -7.14 -1.38
CA ALA A 9 -4.52 -7.30 -1.23
C ALA A 9 -5.07 -8.15 -2.38
N GLY A 10 -5.92 -9.11 -2.04
CA GLY A 10 -6.45 -10.10 -2.98
C GLY A 10 -5.74 -11.46 -2.88
N SER A 11 -4.40 -11.50 -2.93
CA SER A 11 -3.66 -12.76 -2.81
C SER A 11 -3.26 -13.12 -1.37
N GLY A 12 -3.14 -12.13 -0.48
CA GLY A 12 -2.68 -12.32 0.89
C GLY A 12 -1.18 -12.62 1.00
N GLN A 13 -0.45 -12.56 -0.11
CA GLN A 13 1.01 -12.75 -0.12
C GLN A 13 1.69 -11.57 0.58
N ALA A 14 2.66 -11.88 1.43
CA ALA A 14 3.46 -10.90 2.13
C ALA A 14 4.91 -10.97 1.64
N HIS A 15 5.51 -9.80 1.41
CA HIS A 15 6.90 -9.64 1.02
C HIS A 15 7.60 -8.75 2.03
N ASP A 16 8.66 -9.27 2.66
CA ASP A 16 9.58 -8.47 3.45
C ASP A 16 10.52 -7.69 2.51
N LEU A 17 10.62 -6.39 2.75
CA LEU A 17 11.44 -5.48 1.95
C LEU A 17 12.13 -4.48 2.86
N THR A 18 13.28 -3.96 2.42
CA THR A 18 13.97 -2.87 3.11
C THR A 18 13.82 -1.57 2.35
N VAL A 19 13.29 -0.56 3.03
CA VAL A 19 13.10 0.79 2.50
C VAL A 19 14.26 1.67 2.92
N GLN A 20 14.78 2.44 1.96
CA GLN A 20 15.83 3.41 2.19
C GLN A 20 15.24 4.82 2.25
N PRO A 21 15.92 5.77 2.93
CA PRO A 21 15.51 7.17 2.88
C PRO A 21 15.53 7.66 1.43
N GLY A 22 14.40 8.19 0.96
CA GLY A 22 14.22 8.63 -0.43
C GLY A 22 13.60 7.57 -1.35
N THR A 23 13.35 6.35 -0.87
CA THR A 23 12.59 5.35 -1.62
C THR A 23 11.12 5.78 -1.73
N SER A 24 10.64 5.90 -2.97
CA SER A 24 9.24 6.21 -3.26
C SER A 24 8.36 4.95 -3.25
N ALA A 25 7.04 5.12 -3.08
CA ALA A 25 6.09 4.00 -3.13
C ALA A 25 6.20 3.17 -4.42
N ARG A 26 6.42 3.82 -5.57
CA ARG A 26 6.62 3.15 -6.86
C ARG A 26 7.86 2.26 -6.87
N ASP A 27 8.95 2.69 -6.24
CA ASP A 27 10.20 1.90 -6.21
C ASP A 27 9.98 0.61 -5.43
N VAL A 28 9.35 0.69 -4.25
CA VAL A 28 9.00 -0.51 -3.45
C VAL A 28 8.13 -1.49 -4.24
N LEU A 29 7.10 -1.00 -4.92
CA LEU A 29 6.23 -1.85 -5.75
C LEU A 29 6.97 -2.44 -6.96
N ALA A 30 7.87 -1.67 -7.57
CA ALA A 30 8.68 -2.14 -8.70
C ALA A 30 9.64 -3.26 -8.29
N GLN A 31 10.20 -3.23 -7.07
CA GLN A 31 11.08 -4.28 -6.54
C GLN A 31 10.39 -5.65 -6.44
N ILE A 32 9.09 -5.67 -6.14
CA ILE A 32 8.26 -6.90 -6.08
C ILE A 32 7.47 -7.16 -7.36
N GLY A 33 7.72 -6.40 -8.43
CA GLY A 33 7.06 -6.59 -9.72
C GLY A 33 5.57 -6.19 -9.76
N LEU A 34 5.06 -5.47 -8.76
CA LEU A 34 3.67 -5.02 -8.69
C LEU A 34 3.46 -3.69 -9.40
N GLN A 35 3.71 -3.69 -10.71
CA GLN A 35 3.51 -2.52 -11.56
C GLN A 35 2.01 -2.22 -11.71
N GLY A 36 1.62 -0.96 -11.49
CA GLY A 36 0.20 -0.54 -11.55
C GLY A 36 -0.59 -0.77 -10.26
N TYR A 37 0.08 -1.21 -9.19
CA TYR A 37 -0.49 -1.21 -7.84
C TYR A 37 -0.24 0.13 -7.16
N VAL A 38 -0.95 0.36 -6.06
CA VAL A 38 -0.74 1.46 -5.13
C VAL A 38 -0.44 0.91 -3.76
N LEU A 39 0.49 1.57 -3.08
CA LEU A 39 0.90 1.22 -1.74
C LEU A 39 0.05 2.02 -0.76
N SER A 40 -0.39 1.40 0.32
CA SER A 40 -1.26 2.05 1.29
C SER A 40 -0.89 1.60 2.69
N LYS A 41 -0.94 2.54 3.64
CA LYS A 41 -0.68 2.24 5.07
C LYS A 41 -1.77 1.39 5.67
N ASN A 42 -3.01 1.66 5.25
CA ASN A 42 -4.18 0.88 5.65
C ASN A 42 -4.77 0.16 4.44
N ARG A 43 -5.61 -0.85 4.68
CA ARG A 43 -6.21 -1.68 3.62
C ARG A 43 -7.11 -0.85 2.68
N GLY A 44 -6.53 -0.17 1.70
CA GLY A 44 -7.19 0.59 0.63
C GLY A 44 -7.44 2.07 0.96
N GLN A 45 -7.07 2.52 2.16
CA GLN A 45 -7.31 3.89 2.62
C GLN A 45 -6.04 4.72 2.59
N ASN A 46 -6.13 5.92 2.01
CA ASN A 46 -5.01 6.84 1.83
C ASN A 46 -3.81 6.16 1.13
N PRO A 47 -3.98 5.73 -0.14
CA PRO A 47 -2.86 5.24 -0.92
C PRO A 47 -1.80 6.34 -1.05
N PHE A 48 -0.54 5.95 -0.92
CA PHE A 48 0.62 6.81 -1.19
C PHE A 48 0.67 7.15 -2.68
N ALA A 49 1.07 8.37 -3.01
CA ALA A 49 1.33 8.71 -4.41
C ALA A 49 2.58 7.97 -4.93
N GLU A 50 2.63 7.69 -6.23
CA GLU A 50 3.73 6.89 -6.82
C GLU A 50 5.12 7.48 -6.58
N ALA A 51 5.23 8.81 -6.65
CA ALA A 51 6.46 9.54 -6.39
C ALA A 51 6.66 9.92 -4.90
N GLU A 52 5.69 9.62 -4.04
CA GLU A 52 5.74 9.99 -2.64
C GLU A 52 6.79 9.18 -1.88
N ASN A 53 7.58 9.87 -1.05
CA ASN A 53 8.55 9.26 -0.18
C ASN A 53 7.84 8.62 1.01
N ILE A 54 7.86 7.29 1.09
CA ILE A 54 7.18 6.56 2.15
C ILE A 54 8.04 6.43 3.42
N TYR A 55 9.36 6.57 3.30
CA TYR A 55 10.28 6.42 4.43
C TYR A 55 9.99 7.30 5.66
N PRO A 56 9.64 8.60 5.52
CA PRO A 56 9.34 9.45 6.68
C PRO A 56 7.97 9.16 7.31
N VAL A 57 7.05 8.53 6.58
CA VAL A 57 5.69 8.29 7.04
C VAL A 57 5.52 6.92 7.68
N ILE A 58 6.31 5.91 7.29
CA ILE A 58 6.25 4.55 7.84
C ILE A 58 7.21 4.34 9.02
N ASP A 59 6.88 3.41 9.92
CA ASP A 59 7.78 2.96 10.98
C ASP A 59 8.62 1.74 10.58
N ASP A 60 9.64 1.42 11.38
CA ASP A 60 10.39 0.16 11.19
C ASP A 60 9.51 -1.03 11.60
N GLY A 61 9.46 -2.05 10.76
CA GLY A 61 8.54 -3.17 10.87
C GLY A 61 7.10 -2.87 10.40
N GLU A 62 6.85 -1.70 9.82
CA GLU A 62 5.51 -1.30 9.39
C GLU A 62 4.94 -2.22 8.32
N LYS A 63 3.64 -2.49 8.42
CA LYS A 63 2.91 -3.33 7.47
C LYS A 63 2.18 -2.45 6.47
N LEU A 64 2.52 -2.59 5.20
CA LEU A 64 1.90 -1.88 4.09
C LEU A 64 1.06 -2.84 3.24
N PHE A 65 0.10 -2.28 2.52
CA PHE A 65 -0.78 -3.03 1.64
C PHE A 65 -0.63 -2.56 0.20
N ALA A 66 -0.42 -3.50 -0.72
CA ALA A 66 -0.40 -3.24 -2.15
C ALA A 66 -1.75 -3.61 -2.76
N MET A 67 -2.41 -2.66 -3.43
CA MET A 67 -3.70 -2.86 -4.10
C MET A 67 -3.63 -2.44 -5.55
N SER A 68 -4.39 -3.09 -6.43
CA SER A 68 -4.50 -2.64 -7.82
C SER A 68 -5.16 -1.27 -7.86
N LYS A 69 -4.66 -0.34 -8.69
CA LYS A 69 -5.28 0.99 -8.89
C LYS A 69 -6.77 0.91 -9.22
N THR A 70 -7.17 -0.16 -9.92
CA THR A 70 -8.57 -0.42 -10.29
C THR A 70 -9.46 -0.74 -9.09
N ASP A 71 -8.90 -1.32 -8.02
CA ASP A 71 -9.64 -1.76 -6.82
C ASP A 71 -9.75 -0.64 -5.76
N VAL A 72 -8.76 0.25 -5.73
CA VAL A 72 -8.71 1.39 -4.78
C VAL A 72 -9.78 2.46 -5.07
N GLY A 73 -10.36 2.48 -6.28
CA GLY A 73 -11.46 3.37 -6.64
C GLY A 73 -12.86 2.85 -6.30
N THR A 74 -13.03 1.58 -5.93
CA THR A 74 -14.36 0.95 -5.74
C THR A 74 -14.82 0.86 -4.29
N SER A 75 -14.04 1.34 -3.33
CA SER A 75 -14.45 1.41 -1.92
C SER A 75 -15.15 2.74 -1.58
N GLU A 76 -16.04 3.22 -2.46
CA GLU A 76 -17.11 4.13 -2.06
C GLU A 76 -18.13 3.34 -1.24
N ILE A 77 -17.88 3.29 0.07
CA ILE A 77 -18.87 3.32 1.16
C ILE A 77 -20.29 2.84 0.78
N LEU A 78 -20.55 1.54 0.79
CA LEU A 78 -21.90 1.05 1.11
C LEU A 78 -22.13 1.20 2.62
N ILE A 79 -22.36 2.44 3.07
CA ILE A 79 -23.14 2.65 4.29
C ILE A 79 -24.56 2.22 3.94
N HIS A 80 -24.88 0.96 4.21
CA HIS A 80 -26.26 0.50 4.29
C HIS A 80 -26.92 1.28 5.44
N ALA A 81 -27.50 2.43 5.11
CA ALA A 81 -28.54 3.05 5.92
C ALA A 81 -29.79 2.17 5.81
N SER A 82 -29.81 1.08 6.59
CA SER A 82 -31.01 0.27 6.80
C SER A 82 -31.93 1.03 7.76
N SER A 83 -32.68 2.01 7.24
CA SER A 83 -33.88 2.49 7.89
C SER A 83 -35.06 1.63 7.44
N HIS A 84 -35.51 0.74 8.33
CA HIS A 84 -36.88 0.26 8.35
C HIS A 84 -37.32 0.10 9.81
#